data_AF-A0A7Y7WJF6-F1
#
_entry.id   AF-A0A7Y7WJF6-F1
#
_cell.length_a   1.000
_cell.length_b   1.000
_cell.length_c   1.000
_cell.angle_alpha   90.00
_cell.angle_beta   90.00
_cell.angle_gamma   90.00
#
_symmetry.space_group_name_H-M   'P 1'
#
loop_
_entity.id
_entity.type
_entity.pdbx_description
1 polymer ?
#
loop_
_entity_poly.entity_id
_entity_poly.type
_entity_poly.pdbx_seq_one_letter_code
_entity_poly.pdbx_strand_id
1 'polypeptide(L)'
;MTMYFAINTPSNLITDVISTSYTPTDTKLNRFVLTNDKSLTAYYKHCKKNPGLLMDIGELMSKSSHVNDQVTKGRVGTATPKTQRLRDEPAYKHVSREDQIAHWIDQHPSATPWDLDFEFCLGITAAKAYINKYGL
;
A
#
# COMPACT_ATOMS: atom_id res chain seq x y z
N MET A 1 25.71 -24.71 -2.26
CA MET A 1 25.10 -24.21 -3.50
C MET A 1 24.57 -22.82 -3.24
N THR A 2 24.74 -21.91 -4.18
CA THR A 2 24.43 -20.50 -3.97
C THR A 2 23.17 -20.16 -4.76
N MET A 3 22.24 -19.44 -4.13
CA MET A 3 20.97 -19.09 -4.75
C MET A 3 20.96 -17.63 -5.20
N TYR A 4 20.37 -17.37 -6.36
CA TYR A 4 20.24 -16.04 -6.95
C TYR A 4 18.79 -15.75 -7.35
N PHE A 5 18.34 -14.52 -7.14
CA PHE A 5 17.13 -14.00 -7.78
C PHE A 5 17.45 -13.64 -9.23
N ALA A 6 16.71 -14.23 -10.17
CA ALA A 6 16.67 -13.79 -11.54
C ALA A 6 15.65 -12.66 -11.66
N ILE A 7 16.09 -11.49 -12.10
CA ILE A 7 15.28 -10.28 -12.20
C ILE A 7 15.17 -9.90 -13.66
N ASN A 8 13.96 -9.76 -14.16
CA ASN A 8 13.73 -9.19 -15.48
C ASN A 8 14.03 -7.68 -15.42
N THR A 9 15.10 -7.24 -16.07
CA THR A 9 15.57 -5.85 -16.00
C THR A 9 14.55 -4.81 -16.49
N PRO A 10 13.79 -5.04 -17.58
CA PRO A 10 12.75 -4.10 -18.01
C PRO A 10 11.60 -3.90 -17.03
N SER A 11 11.20 -4.95 -16.31
CA SER A 11 10.02 -4.90 -15.42
C SER A 11 10.37 -4.81 -13.93
N ASN A 12 11.63 -5.01 -13.55
CA ASN A 12 12.12 -5.13 -12.16
C ASN A 12 11.48 -6.27 -11.35
N LEU A 13 10.79 -7.20 -12.01
CA LEU A 13 10.14 -8.34 -11.38
C LEU A 13 11.12 -9.49 -11.20
N ILE A 14 11.05 -10.14 -10.04
CA ILE A 14 11.76 -11.39 -9.78
C ILE A 14 11.01 -12.51 -10.51
N THR A 15 11.64 -13.10 -11.53
CA THR A 15 11.05 -14.13 -12.38
C THR A 15 11.35 -15.53 -11.88
N ASP A 16 12.52 -15.75 -11.27
CA ASP A 16 12.93 -17.07 -10.80
C ASP A 16 13.94 -16.98 -9.63
N VAL A 17 14.10 -18.10 -8.92
CA VAL A 17 15.16 -18.32 -7.93
C VAL A 17 16.02 -19.48 -8.42
N ILE A 18 17.23 -19.18 -8.88
CA ILE A 18 18.14 -20.19 -9.44
C ILE A 18 19.16 -20.63 -8.39
N SER A 19 19.44 -21.93 -8.35
CA SER A 19 20.54 -22.50 -7.56
C SER A 19 21.66 -22.92 -8.51
N THR A 20 22.87 -22.42 -8.26
CA THR A 20 24.03 -22.71 -9.10
C THR A 20 25.31 -22.79 -8.27
N SER A 21 26.31 -23.50 -8.79
CA SER A 21 27.66 -23.59 -8.22
C SER A 21 28.59 -22.46 -8.69
N TYR A 22 28.19 -21.70 -9.72
CA TYR A 22 28.96 -20.60 -10.30
C TYR A 22 28.18 -19.29 -10.27
N THR A 23 28.88 -18.16 -10.33
CA THR A 23 28.22 -16.84 -10.41
C THR A 23 27.59 -16.66 -11.79
N PRO A 24 26.26 -16.52 -11.90
CA PRO A 24 25.60 -16.29 -13.17
C PRO A 24 25.93 -14.90 -13.73
N THR A 25 26.05 -14.81 -15.05
CA THR A 25 26.40 -13.56 -15.74
C THR A 25 25.14 -12.78 -16.10
N ASP A 26 25.10 -11.50 -15.74
CA ASP A 26 24.02 -10.59 -16.14
C ASP A 26 23.90 -10.52 -17.68
N THR A 27 22.66 -10.47 -18.15
CA THR A 27 22.30 -10.29 -19.57
C THR A 27 21.52 -8.99 -19.74
N LYS A 28 21.18 -8.63 -20.99
CA LYS A 28 20.32 -7.46 -21.24
C LYS A 28 18.93 -7.57 -20.60
N LEU A 29 18.41 -8.80 -20.49
CA LEU A 29 17.04 -9.07 -20.02
C LEU A 29 16.98 -9.55 -18.58
N ASN A 30 18.04 -10.17 -18.08
CA ASN A 30 18.08 -10.77 -16.75
C ASN A 30 19.29 -10.26 -15.97
N ARG A 31 19.03 -9.76 -14.77
CA ARG A 31 20.05 -9.49 -13.76
C ARG A 31 19.95 -10.55 -12.66
N PHE A 32 21.10 -10.95 -12.10
CA PHE A 32 21.17 -11.91 -11.02
C PHE A 32 21.64 -11.24 -9.72
N VAL A 33 20.86 -11.41 -8.66
CA VAL A 33 21.18 -10.87 -7.33
C VAL A 33 21.32 -12.02 -6.36
N LEU A 34 22.45 -12.08 -5.66
CA LEU A 34 22.72 -13.14 -4.69
C LEU A 34 21.76 -13.03 -3.51
N THR A 35 21.22 -14.16 -3.10
CA THR A 35 20.25 -14.25 -2.01
C THR A 35 20.91 -14.49 -0.65
N ASN A 36 20.15 -14.24 0.41
CA ASN A 36 20.44 -14.72 1.76
C ASN A 36 19.16 -15.28 2.38
N ASP A 37 19.27 -15.96 3.52
CA ASP A 37 18.13 -16.63 4.15
C ASP A 37 16.96 -15.67 4.44
N LYS A 38 17.28 -14.42 4.80
CA LYS A 38 16.28 -13.38 5.07
C LYS A 38 15.53 -12.97 3.81
N SER A 39 16.23 -12.76 2.69
CA SER A 39 15.59 -12.36 1.43
C SER A 39 14.78 -13.50 0.81
N LEU A 40 15.27 -14.75 0.88
CA LEU A 40 14.50 -15.93 0.46
C LEU A 40 13.22 -16.09 1.27
N THR A 41 13.31 -15.96 2.60
CA THR A 41 12.14 -16.04 3.48
C THR A 41 11.12 -14.94 3.15
N ALA A 42 11.59 -13.71 2.92
CA ALA A 42 10.72 -12.59 2.54
C ALA A 42 10.04 -12.82 1.18
N TYR A 43 10.78 -13.33 0.19
CA TYR A 43 10.26 -13.67 -1.13
C TYR A 43 9.19 -14.77 -1.06
N TYR A 44 9.48 -15.92 -0.45
CA TYR A 44 8.50 -17.01 -0.35
C TYR A 44 7.26 -16.62 0.46
N LYS A 45 7.42 -15.79 1.49
CA LYS A 45 6.28 -15.23 2.23
C LYS A 45 5.41 -14.33 1.34
N HIS A 46 6.02 -13.54 0.45
CA HIS A 46 5.27 -12.75 -0.54
C HIS A 46 4.52 -13.66 -1.51
N CYS A 47 5.18 -14.65 -2.11
CA CYS A 47 4.54 -15.60 -3.05
C CYS A 47 3.37 -16.36 -2.40
N LYS A 48 3.51 -16.78 -1.14
CA LYS A 48 2.42 -17.44 -0.40
C LYS A 48 1.23 -16.52 -0.17
N LYS A 49 1.46 -15.23 0.08
CA LYS A 49 0.39 -14.24 0.33
C LYS A 49 -0.28 -13.77 -0.95
N ASN A 50 0.47 -13.70 -2.05
CA ASN A 50 0.04 -13.13 -3.32
C ASN A 50 0.23 -14.18 -4.45
N PRO A 51 -0.58 -15.25 -4.48
CA PRO A 51 -0.42 -16.30 -5.49
C PRO A 51 -0.61 -15.72 -6.90
N GLY A 52 0.30 -16.04 -7.81
CA GLY A 52 0.27 -15.57 -9.21
C GLY A 52 0.83 -14.15 -9.42
N LEU A 53 1.20 -13.42 -8.37
CA LEU A 53 1.84 -12.11 -8.47
C LEU A 53 3.35 -12.24 -8.28
N LEU A 54 4.10 -11.64 -9.20
CA LEU A 54 5.55 -11.55 -9.11
C LEU A 54 5.95 -10.41 -8.17
N MET A 55 6.97 -10.66 -7.37
CA MET A 55 7.51 -9.67 -6.45
C MET A 55 8.45 -8.70 -7.19
N ASP A 56 8.26 -7.40 -6.98
CA ASP A 56 9.18 -6.37 -7.46
C ASP A 56 10.46 -6.32 -6.61
N ILE A 57 11.61 -6.14 -7.25
CA ILE A 57 12.90 -6.10 -6.55
C ILE A 57 13.00 -4.93 -5.57
N GLY A 58 12.39 -3.78 -5.86
CA GLY A 58 12.31 -2.63 -4.96
C GLY A 58 11.50 -2.95 -3.69
N GLU A 59 10.42 -3.74 -3.81
CA GLU A 59 9.72 -4.27 -2.64
C GLU A 59 10.65 -5.16 -1.81
N LEU A 60 11.47 -6.00 -2.45
CA LEU A 60 12.39 -6.88 -1.73
C LEU A 60 13.56 -6.10 -1.08
N MET A 61 14.07 -5.07 -1.75
CA MET A 61 15.09 -4.14 -1.20
C MET A 61 14.59 -3.45 0.08
N SER A 62 13.30 -3.10 0.15
CA SER A 62 12.71 -2.52 1.36
C SER A 62 12.67 -3.50 2.56
N LYS A 63 12.71 -4.81 2.29
CA LYS A 63 12.65 -5.89 3.30
C LYS A 63 14.00 -6.52 3.62
N SER A 64 14.99 -6.37 2.74
CA SER A 64 16.33 -6.94 2.90
C SER A 64 17.41 -5.93 2.50
N SER A 65 18.14 -5.44 3.50
CA SER A 65 19.29 -4.55 3.29
C SER A 65 20.37 -5.21 2.42
N HIS A 66 20.58 -6.52 2.57
CA HIS A 66 21.52 -7.28 1.75
C HIS A 66 21.21 -7.18 0.25
N VAL A 67 19.93 -7.30 -0.12
CA VAL A 67 19.50 -7.16 -1.51
C VAL A 67 19.67 -5.72 -1.97
N ASN A 68 19.34 -4.75 -1.12
CA ASN A 68 19.57 -3.33 -1.41
C ASN A 68 21.06 -3.03 -1.69
N ASP A 69 21.96 -3.52 -0.86
CA ASP A 69 23.41 -3.29 -0.99
C ASP A 69 23.94 -3.89 -2.30
N GLN A 70 23.48 -5.09 -2.67
CA GLN A 70 23.89 -5.73 -3.91
C GLN A 70 23.37 -5.03 -5.17
N VAL A 71 22.11 -4.57 -5.14
CA VAL A 71 21.51 -3.87 -6.28
C VAL A 71 22.15 -2.48 -6.45
N THR A 72 22.43 -1.79 -5.35
CA THR A 72 23.03 -0.44 -5.36
C THR A 72 24.54 -0.44 -5.57
N LYS A 73 25.24 -1.56 -5.30
CA LYS A 73 26.70 -1.68 -5.39
C LYS A 73 27.44 -0.58 -4.61
N GLY A 74 26.91 -0.21 -3.44
CA GLY A 74 27.48 0.85 -2.60
C GLY A 74 27.23 2.28 -3.11
N ARG A 75 26.41 2.47 -4.16
CA ARG A 75 25.95 3.80 -4.56
C ARG A 75 24.91 4.29 -3.56
N VAL A 76 25.31 5.24 -2.72
CA VAL A 76 24.44 5.88 -1.73
C VAL A 76 23.76 7.09 -2.36
N GLY A 77 22.46 7.01 -2.53
CA GLY A 77 21.59 8.16 -2.81
C GLY A 77 20.59 8.33 -1.67
N THR A 78 20.02 9.52 -1.51
CA THR A 78 18.94 9.77 -0.53
C THR A 78 17.60 9.14 -0.94
N ALA A 79 17.51 8.60 -2.16
CA ALA A 79 16.33 7.93 -2.68
C ALA A 79 16.15 6.56 -2.00
N THR A 80 15.12 6.46 -1.16
CA THR A 80 14.70 5.22 -0.52
C THR A 80 13.52 4.61 -1.29
N PRO A 81 13.53 3.29 -1.59
CA PRO A 81 12.38 2.62 -2.18
C PRO A 81 11.16 2.79 -1.27
N LYS A 82 10.10 3.45 -1.78
CA LYS A 82 8.83 3.58 -1.06
C LYS A 82 7.82 2.61 -1.67
N THR A 83 7.32 1.68 -0.86
CA THR A 83 6.16 0.88 -1.24
C THR A 83 4.91 1.75 -1.12
N GLN A 84 4.44 2.30 -2.23
CA GLN A 84 3.15 2.97 -2.27
C GLN A 84 2.06 1.93 -2.50
N ARG A 85 1.25 1.66 -1.48
CA ARG A 85 0.00 0.91 -1.67
C ARG A 85 -0.97 1.83 -2.39
N LEU A 86 -1.02 1.75 -3.72
CA LEU A 86 -2.19 2.24 -4.46
C LEU A 86 -3.36 1.37 -4.03
N ARG A 87 -4.25 1.97 -3.25
CA ARG A 87 -5.55 1.38 -2.94
C ARG A 87 -6.44 1.74 -4.12
N ASP A 88 -7.05 0.77 -4.78
CA ASP A 88 -7.90 1.04 -5.96
C ASP A 88 -9.04 2.03 -5.63
N GLU A 89 -9.51 2.04 -4.38
CA GLU A 89 -10.37 3.10 -3.84
C GLU A 89 -10.06 3.35 -2.35
N PRO A 90 -10.12 4.60 -1.85
CA PRO A 90 -10.23 4.81 -0.42
C PRO A 90 -11.55 4.20 0.05
N ALA A 91 -11.50 3.22 0.97
CA ALA A 91 -12.70 2.80 1.67
C ALA A 91 -13.28 4.05 2.37
N TYR A 92 -14.38 4.57 1.83
CA TYR A 92 -15.20 5.55 2.54
C TYR A 92 -15.57 4.88 3.87
N LYS A 93 -15.04 5.41 4.97
CA LYS A 93 -15.63 5.09 6.26
C LYS A 93 -17.03 5.66 6.20
N HIS A 94 -18.04 4.81 6.04
CA HIS A 94 -19.38 5.17 6.46
C HIS A 94 -19.31 5.40 7.98
N VAL A 95 -18.91 6.60 8.39
CA VAL A 95 -19.45 7.14 9.63
C VAL A 95 -20.95 7.13 9.40
N SER A 96 -21.72 6.58 10.35
CA SER A 96 -23.17 6.58 10.19
C SER A 96 -23.59 8.00 9.84
N ARG A 97 -24.37 8.17 8.77
CA ARG A 97 -24.85 9.50 8.35
C ARG A 97 -25.54 10.21 9.52
N GLU A 98 -26.21 9.43 10.36
CA GLU A 98 -26.79 9.87 11.62
C GLU A 98 -25.75 10.41 12.61
N ASP A 99 -24.62 9.74 12.80
CA ASP A 99 -23.54 10.20 13.69
C ASP A 99 -22.91 11.50 13.18
N GLN A 100 -22.77 11.66 11.86
CA GLN A 100 -22.27 12.90 11.25
C GLN A 100 -23.23 14.06 11.49
N ILE A 101 -24.53 13.82 11.31
CA ILE A 101 -25.58 14.82 11.54
C ILE A 101 -25.65 15.18 13.03
N ALA A 102 -25.61 14.20 13.92
CA ALA A 102 -25.64 14.43 15.37
C ALA A 102 -24.43 15.24 15.83
N HIS A 103 -23.23 14.91 15.36
CA HIS A 103 -22.02 15.66 15.69
C HIS A 103 -22.03 17.09 15.14
N TRP A 104 -22.58 17.29 13.94
CA TRP A 104 -22.69 18.61 13.35
C TRP A 104 -23.68 19.50 14.11
N ILE A 105 -24.81 18.95 14.57
CA ILE A 105 -25.80 19.65 15.40
C ILE A 105 -25.18 20.06 16.75
N ASP A 106 -24.39 19.18 17.38
CA ASP A 106 -23.67 19.48 18.63
C ASP A 106 -22.70 20.65 18.48
N GLN A 107 -22.03 20.76 17.32
CA GLN A 107 -21.15 21.89 17.00
C GLN A 107 -21.89 23.19 16.67
N HIS A 108 -23.18 23.12 16.32
CA HIS A 108 -23.98 24.26 15.86
C HIS A 108 -25.33 24.32 16.60
N PRO A 109 -25.34 24.61 17.92
CA PRO A 109 -26.55 24.57 18.74
C PRO A 109 -27.62 25.59 18.35
N SER A 110 -27.27 26.63 17.59
CA SER A 110 -28.21 27.63 17.07
C SER A 110 -28.62 27.37 15.60
N ALA A 111 -28.23 26.24 15.01
CA ALA A 111 -28.58 25.92 13.63
C ALA A 111 -30.09 25.70 13.47
N THR A 112 -30.63 26.19 12.37
CA THR A 112 -32.03 25.96 11.99
C THR A 112 -32.17 24.74 11.09
N PRO A 113 -33.39 24.19 10.92
CA PRO A 113 -33.61 23.06 10.01
C PRO A 113 -33.22 23.35 8.56
N TRP A 114 -33.19 24.63 8.16
CA TRP A 114 -32.76 25.05 6.82
C TRP A 114 -31.24 24.95 6.66
N ASP A 115 -30.48 25.26 7.72
CA ASP A 115 -29.02 25.16 7.70
C ASP A 115 -28.58 23.69 7.59
N LEU A 116 -29.26 22.79 8.31
CA LEU A 116 -29.00 21.36 8.24
C LEU A 116 -29.43 20.74 6.89
N ASP A 117 -30.53 21.22 6.31
CA ASP A 117 -30.94 20.82 4.96
C ASP A 117 -29.93 21.26 3.90
N PHE A 118 -29.40 22.47 4.02
CA PHE A 118 -28.37 22.98 3.12
C PHE A 118 -27.07 22.17 3.22
N GLU A 119 -26.63 21.83 4.43
CA GLU A 119 -25.37 21.11 4.66
C GLU A 119 -25.45 19.64 4.20
N PHE A 120 -26.56 18.96 4.45
CA PHE A 120 -26.66 17.51 4.22
C PHE A 120 -27.63 17.11 3.10
N CYS A 121 -28.39 18.03 2.50
CA CYS A 121 -29.41 17.76 1.48
C CYS A 121 -30.44 16.69 1.93
N LEU A 122 -31.05 16.88 3.11
CA LEU A 122 -31.93 15.90 3.75
C LEU A 122 -33.41 16.06 3.37
N GLY A 123 -33.79 17.23 2.87
CA GLY A 123 -35.15 17.75 2.84
C GLY A 123 -35.58 18.29 4.20
N ILE A 124 -36.32 19.40 4.20
CA ILE A 124 -36.76 20.11 5.42
C ILE A 124 -37.49 19.24 6.43
N THR A 125 -38.28 18.26 5.99
CA THR A 125 -38.99 17.35 6.89
C THR A 125 -38.03 16.48 7.70
N ALA A 126 -37.01 15.91 7.06
CA ALA A 126 -36.01 15.09 7.74
C ALA A 126 -35.07 15.96 8.59
N ALA A 127 -34.68 17.14 8.10
CA ALA A 127 -33.85 18.08 8.86
C ALA A 127 -34.53 18.50 10.18
N LYS A 128 -35.83 18.80 10.16
CA LYS A 128 -36.63 19.07 11.38
C LYS A 128 -36.60 17.90 12.36
N ALA A 129 -36.75 16.67 11.86
CA ALA A 129 -36.71 15.47 12.70
C ALA A 129 -35.34 15.30 13.38
N TYR A 130 -34.25 15.55 12.67
CA TYR A 130 -32.89 15.48 13.23
C TYR A 130 -32.62 16.57 14.27
N ILE A 131 -33.02 17.82 14.03
CA ILE A 131 -32.89 18.89 15.02
C ILE A 131 -33.75 18.61 16.25
N ASN A 132 -34.97 18.09 16.09
CA ASN A 132 -35.79 17.70 17.24
C ASN A 132 -35.19 16.52 18.02
N LYS A 133 -34.44 15.63 17.35
CA LYS A 133 -33.85 14.44 17.96
C LYS A 133 -32.54 14.73 18.68
N TYR A 134 -31.72 15.64 18.14
CA TYR A 134 -30.35 15.88 18.58
C TYR A 134 -30.05 17.32 19.01
N GLY A 135 -30.93 18.28 18.72
CA GLY A 135 -30.83 19.65 19.21
C GLY A 135 -31.19 19.74 20.69
N LEU A 136 -30.52 20.65 21.40
CA LEU A 136 -30.77 20.97 22.81
C LEU A 136 -31.92 21.97 22.98
#